data_AF-A0A6A4ARS0-F1
#
_entry.id   AF-A0A6A4ARS0-F1
#
_cell.length_a   1.000
_cell.length_b   1.000
_cell.length_c   1.000
_cell.angle_alpha   90.00
_cell.angle_beta   90.00
_cell.angle_gamma   90.00
#
_symmetry.space_group_name_H-M   'P 1'
#
loop_
_entity.id
_entity.type
_entity.pdbx_description
1 polymer ?
#
loop_
_entity_poly.entity_id
_entity_poly.type
_entity_poly.pdbx_seq_one_letter_code
_entity_poly.pdbx_strand_id
1 'polypeptide(L)'
;MVGDLTIFILTGAHDGRRNSFVDRLRDELAEIEAADTYKRERVIMSPQGAEISVGGDAVLNFCANNYLGLSHNPAVEQAAADTLKERGFGLSSGHDRVPVVLRRQRRTLRGRDQQ
;
A
#
# COMPACT_ATOMS: atom_id res chain seq x y z
N MET A 1 41.46 -11.18 -47.87
CA MET A 1 42.72 -10.63 -47.32
C MET A 1 42.49 -9.13 -47.21
N VAL A 2 41.90 -8.57 -46.16
CA VAL A 2 42.30 -8.45 -44.74
C VAL A 2 40.96 -8.21 -43.99
N GLY A 3 40.53 -8.93 -42.95
CA GLY A 3 41.17 -9.15 -41.65
C GLY A 3 40.40 -8.35 -40.59
N ASP A 4 39.60 -9.04 -39.78
CA ASP A 4 38.73 -8.58 -38.69
C ASP A 4 39.33 -7.52 -37.75
N LEU A 5 38.49 -6.58 -37.30
CA LEU A 5 38.67 -5.93 -36.00
C LEU A 5 37.31 -5.63 -35.35
N THR A 6 36.62 -6.70 -34.95
CA THR A 6 35.55 -6.61 -33.95
C THR A 6 36.19 -6.19 -32.63
N ILE A 7 35.92 -4.95 -32.21
CA ILE A 7 36.27 -4.44 -30.89
C ILE A 7 35.47 -5.23 -29.84
N PHE A 8 36.14 -6.22 -29.24
CA PHE A 8 35.69 -6.91 -28.04
C PHE A 8 36.05 -6.00 -26.86
N ILE A 9 35.14 -5.12 -26.44
CA ILE A 9 35.30 -4.43 -25.14
C ILE A 9 35.08 -5.48 -24.06
N LEU A 10 36.19 -6.04 -23.60
CA LEU A 10 36.33 -6.69 -22.31
C LEU A 10 36.14 -5.61 -21.23
N THR A 11 34.89 -5.34 -20.86
CA THR A 11 34.62 -4.63 -19.60
C THR A 11 34.83 -5.61 -18.46
N GLY A 12 36.05 -5.55 -17.93
CA GLY A 12 36.40 -5.65 -16.51
C GLY A 12 35.60 -6.61 -15.65
N ALA A 13 36.31 -7.63 -15.15
CA ALA A 13 36.04 -8.23 -13.86
C ALA A 13 35.78 -7.13 -12.80
N HIS A 14 34.52 -7.00 -12.35
CA HIS A 14 34.20 -6.28 -11.14
C HIS A 14 34.12 -7.27 -9.97
N ASP A 15 35.14 -7.17 -9.14
CA ASP A 15 35.34 -7.74 -7.82
C ASP A 15 34.08 -7.68 -6.91
N GLY A 16 33.62 -8.84 -6.44
CA GLY A 16 33.78 -9.13 -5.01
C GLY A 16 32.70 -8.78 -4.00
N ARG A 17 31.52 -8.30 -4.39
CA ARG A 17 30.27 -8.46 -3.59
C ARG A 17 29.03 -8.22 -4.46
N ARG A 18 28.71 -9.21 -5.30
CA ARG A 18 27.30 -9.38 -5.70
C ARG A 18 26.50 -9.52 -4.42
N ASN A 19 25.57 -8.60 -4.17
CA ASN A 19 24.68 -8.71 -3.04
C ASN A 19 23.75 -9.89 -3.34
N SER A 20 24.20 -11.10 -2.96
CA SER A 20 23.59 -12.39 -3.33
C SER A 20 22.10 -12.44 -3.03
N PHE A 21 21.68 -11.66 -2.03
CA PHE A 21 20.28 -11.44 -1.71
C PHE A 21 19.53 -10.65 -2.80
N VAL A 22 20.07 -9.52 -3.26
CA VAL A 22 19.45 -8.69 -4.32
C VAL A 22 19.41 -9.44 -5.65
N ASP A 23 20.45 -10.21 -5.98
CA ASP A 23 20.45 -11.00 -7.21
C ASP A 23 19.39 -12.11 -7.15
N ARG A 24 19.28 -12.82 -6.02
CA ARG A 24 18.19 -13.78 -5.80
C ARG A 24 16.80 -13.14 -5.91
N LEU A 25 16.60 -11.94 -5.33
CA LEU A 25 15.33 -11.24 -5.46
C LEU A 25 15.00 -10.86 -6.91
N ARG A 26 16.01 -10.51 -7.72
CA ARG A 26 15.80 -10.22 -9.14
C ARG A 26 15.38 -11.47 -9.90
N ASP A 27 16.02 -12.60 -9.62
CA ASP A 27 15.67 -13.88 -10.24
C ASP A 27 14.23 -14.29 -9.85
N GLU A 28 13.87 -14.21 -8.56
CA GLU A 28 12.50 -14.48 -8.08
C GLU A 28 11.46 -13.54 -8.72
N LEU A 29 11.78 -12.26 -8.91
CA LEU A 29 10.89 -11.31 -9.60
C LEU A 29 10.73 -11.67 -11.08
N ALA A 30 11.81 -12.06 -11.76
CA ALA A 30 11.76 -12.49 -13.16
C ALA A 30 10.91 -13.76 -13.33
N GLU A 31 10.99 -14.69 -12.38
CA GLU A 31 10.13 -15.89 -12.36
C GLU A 31 8.65 -15.52 -12.16
N ILE A 32 8.33 -14.60 -11.25
CA ILE A 32 6.96 -14.12 -11.00
C ILE A 32 6.38 -13.40 -12.24
N GLU A 33 7.20 -12.58 -12.91
CA GLU A 33 6.83 -11.93 -14.17
C GLU A 33 6.62 -12.96 -15.30
N ALA A 34 7.51 -13.94 -15.43
CA ALA A 34 7.36 -15.02 -16.40
C ALA A 34 6.11 -15.89 -16.14
N ALA A 35 5.70 -16.01 -14.88
CA ALA A 35 4.48 -16.70 -14.47
C ALA A 35 3.20 -15.86 -14.60
N ASP A 36 3.29 -14.60 -15.05
CA ASP A 36 2.16 -13.64 -15.14
C ASP A 36 1.38 -13.44 -13.83
N THR A 37 2.06 -13.67 -12.70
CA THR A 37 1.47 -13.48 -11.35
C THR A 37 1.92 -12.17 -10.70
N TYR A 38 2.70 -11.37 -11.43
CA TYR A 38 3.18 -10.08 -10.98
C TYR A 38 2.02 -9.09 -10.84
N LYS A 39 1.80 -8.60 -9.61
CA LYS A 39 0.74 -7.63 -9.33
C LYS A 39 1.23 -6.22 -9.66
N ARG A 40 0.59 -5.60 -10.64
CA ARG A 40 0.78 -4.17 -10.94
C ARG A 40 -0.25 -3.37 -10.16
N GLU A 41 0.23 -2.42 -9.35
CA GLU A 41 -0.64 -1.48 -8.66
C GLU A 41 -1.23 -0.47 -9.65
N ARG A 42 -2.49 -0.09 -9.42
CA ARG A 42 -3.16 0.98 -10.15
C ARG A 42 -3.39 2.15 -9.20
N VAL A 43 -2.98 3.34 -9.61
CA VAL A 43 -3.14 4.55 -8.80
C VAL A 43 -4.59 5.02 -8.89
N ILE A 44 -5.26 5.09 -7.75
CA ILE A 44 -6.59 5.68 -7.61
C ILE A 44 -6.41 7.18 -7.34
N MET A 45 -7.02 8.03 -8.17
CA MET A 45 -6.86 9.48 -8.13
C MET A 45 -8.06 10.22 -7.53
N SER A 46 -9.11 9.49 -7.15
CA SER A 46 -10.31 10.04 -6.50
C SER A 46 -10.48 9.50 -5.08
N PRO A 47 -11.36 10.11 -4.27
CA PRO A 47 -11.84 9.46 -3.05
C PRO A 47 -12.48 8.09 -3.32
N GLN A 48 -12.60 7.28 -2.27
CA GLN A 48 -13.20 5.94 -2.37
C GLN A 48 -14.72 6.01 -2.51
N GLY A 49 -15.26 5.33 -3.52
CA GLY A 49 -16.70 5.30 -3.79
C GLY A 49 -17.07 4.16 -4.74
N ALA A 50 -18.34 4.14 -5.14
CA ALA A 50 -18.81 3.22 -6.19
C ALA A 50 -18.16 3.53 -7.55
N GLU A 51 -17.93 4.81 -7.84
CA GLU A 51 -17.15 5.29 -8.97
C GLU A 51 -15.82 5.86 -8.47
N ILE A 52 -14.73 5.53 -9.14
CA ILE A 52 -13.38 6.02 -8.84
C ILE A 52 -12.66 6.44 -10.13
N SER A 53 -11.64 7.30 -10.00
CA SER A 53 -10.73 7.61 -11.10
C SER A 53 -9.46 6.75 -11.00
N VAL A 54 -9.13 6.03 -12.07
CA VAL A 54 -7.92 5.21 -12.18
C VAL A 54 -7.23 5.51 -13.50
N GLY A 55 -5.99 6.00 -13.44
CA GLY A 55 -5.24 6.35 -14.66
C GLY A 55 -5.86 7.48 -15.49
N GLY A 56 -6.72 8.31 -14.90
CA GLY A 56 -7.44 9.40 -15.58
C GLY A 56 -8.86 9.05 -16.01
N ASP A 57 -9.22 7.76 -16.05
CA ASP A 57 -10.55 7.30 -16.45
C ASP A 57 -11.48 7.08 -15.25
N ALA A 58 -12.77 7.36 -15.42
CA ALA A 58 -13.80 7.06 -14.44
C ALA A 58 -14.28 5.61 -14.59
N VAL A 59 -14.20 4.83 -13.52
CA VAL A 59 -14.54 3.39 -13.51
C VAL A 59 -15.37 3.02 -12.27
N LEU A 60 -16.20 1.99 -12.39
CA LEU A 60 -16.92 1.43 -11.24
C LEU A 60 -16.05 0.46 -10.45
N ASN A 61 -15.99 0.64 -9.12
CA ASN A 61 -15.15 -0.15 -8.23
C ASN A 61 -15.92 -1.29 -7.55
N PHE A 62 -15.78 -2.50 -8.09
CA PHE A 62 -16.35 -3.71 -7.49
C PHE A 62 -15.39 -4.48 -6.57
N CYS A 63 -14.15 -4.00 -6.42
CA CYS A 63 -13.09 -4.69 -5.68
C CYS A 63 -12.76 -4.03 -4.33
N ALA A 64 -13.55 -3.05 -3.90
CA ALA A 64 -13.35 -2.35 -2.62
C ALA A 64 -13.95 -3.12 -1.44
N ASN A 65 -13.31 -3.00 -0.28
CA ASN A 65 -13.88 -3.42 1.01
C ASN A 65 -14.81 -2.35 1.63
N ASN A 66 -15.30 -1.39 0.83
CA ASN A 66 -16.12 -0.26 1.26
C ASN A 66 -17.63 -0.60 1.20
N TYR A 67 -18.03 -1.71 1.83
CA TYR A 67 -19.39 -2.25 1.73
C TYR A 67 -20.49 -1.28 2.16
N LEU A 68 -20.23 -0.46 3.18
CA LEU A 68 -21.19 0.49 3.74
C LEU A 68 -21.00 1.93 3.22
N GLY A 69 -20.06 2.16 2.30
CA GLY A 69 -19.76 3.50 1.79
C GLY A 69 -19.12 4.45 2.82
N LEU A 70 -18.56 3.93 3.92
CA LEU A 70 -18.03 4.74 5.01
C LEU A 70 -16.62 5.30 4.75
N SER A 71 -15.90 4.80 3.75
CA SER A 71 -14.52 5.22 3.47
C SER A 71 -14.38 6.67 2.99
N HIS A 72 -15.44 7.28 2.47
CA HIS A 72 -15.50 8.71 2.09
C HIS A 72 -16.81 9.34 2.58
N ASN A 73 -17.19 9.01 3.82
CA ASN A 73 -18.40 9.54 4.43
C ASN A 73 -18.10 10.88 5.13
N PRO A 74 -18.81 11.98 4.81
CA PRO A 74 -18.53 13.30 5.37
C PRO A 74 -18.54 13.38 6.90
N ALA A 75 -19.42 12.60 7.57
CA ALA A 75 -19.48 12.59 9.03
C ALA A 75 -18.26 11.91 9.65
N VAL A 76 -17.73 10.86 9.00
CA VAL A 76 -16.51 10.16 9.44
C VAL A 76 -15.28 11.05 9.24
N GLU A 77 -15.21 11.75 8.10
CA GLU A 77 -14.12 12.68 7.80
C GLU A 77 -14.09 13.86 8.78
N GLN A 78 -15.25 14.43 9.08
CA GLN A 78 -15.37 15.51 10.03
C GLN A 78 -14.94 15.07 11.44
N ALA A 79 -15.41 13.90 11.90
CA ALA A 79 -15.02 13.36 13.20
C ALA A 79 -13.50 13.10 13.29
N ALA A 80 -12.88 12.63 12.21
CA ALA A 80 -11.43 12.45 12.14
C ALA A 80 -10.68 13.79 12.18
N ALA A 81 -11.14 14.79 11.42
CA ALA A 81 -10.54 16.13 11.39
C ALA A 81 -10.62 16.82 12.76
N ASP A 82 -11.76 16.72 13.45
CA ASP A 82 -11.95 17.31 14.77
C ASP A 82 -11.09 16.61 15.82
N THR A 83 -11.01 15.28 15.77
CA THR A 83 -10.13 14.51 16.66
C THR A 83 -8.66 14.90 16.45
N LEU A 84 -8.22 15.08 15.19
CA LEU A 84 -6.85 15.53 14.89
C LEU A 84 -6.56 16.92 15.47
N LYS A 85 -7.51 17.86 15.38
CA LYS A 85 -7.36 19.20 15.97
C LYS A 85 -7.30 19.15 17.49
N GLU A 86 -8.10 18.30 18.12
CA GLU A 86 -8.19 18.21 19.58
C GLU A 86 -7.02 17.43 20.21
N ARG A 87 -6.50 16.41 19.51
CA ARG A 87 -5.57 15.42 20.10
C ARG A 87 -4.17 15.45 19.49
N GLY A 88 -3.99 16.14 18.36
CA GLY A 88 -2.78 16.08 17.58
C GLY A 88 -2.68 14.81 16.73
N PHE A 89 -1.65 14.74 15.89
CA PHE A 89 -1.48 13.68 14.90
C PHE A 89 -0.82 12.40 15.47
N GLY A 90 0.12 12.56 16.41
CA GLY A 90 0.95 11.46 16.91
C GLY A 90 0.74 11.22 18.40
N LEU A 91 0.77 9.94 18.80
CA LEU A 91 0.69 9.57 20.22
C LEU A 91 2.03 9.73 20.96
N SER A 92 3.16 9.68 20.23
CA SER A 92 4.60 9.81 20.61
C SER A 92 5.13 9.04 21.83
N SER A 93 4.29 8.68 22.79
CA SER A 93 4.48 7.80 23.93
C SER A 93 3.23 7.93 24.82
N GLY A 94 2.22 7.08 24.64
CA GLY A 94 1.21 6.89 25.69
C GLY A 94 -0.26 6.88 25.29
N HIS A 95 -1.02 6.50 26.32
CA HIS A 95 -2.43 6.16 26.36
C HIS A 95 -3.35 7.36 26.14
N ASP A 96 -4.02 7.41 25.00
CA ASP A 96 -5.13 8.31 24.74
C ASP A 96 -6.47 7.69 25.22
N ARG A 97 -7.40 8.51 25.72
CA ARG A 97 -8.78 8.11 26.07
C ARG A 97 -9.58 7.65 24.84
N VAL A 98 -9.28 8.14 23.64
CA VAL A 98 -10.02 7.77 22.41
C VAL A 98 -9.98 6.24 22.17
N PRO A 99 -8.81 5.57 22.15
CA PRO A 99 -8.74 4.11 22.14
C PRO A 99 -9.54 3.41 23.24
N VAL A 100 -9.62 3.97 24.46
CA VAL A 100 -10.38 3.37 25.57
C VAL A 100 -11.88 3.46 25.33
N VAL A 101 -12.38 4.62 24.93
CA VAL A 101 -13.80 4.84 24.65
C VAL A 101 -14.24 3.96 23.47
N LEU A 102 -13.47 3.93 22.39
CA LEU A 102 -13.75 3.07 21.23
C LEU A 102 -13.75 1.59 21.60
N ARG A 103 -12.82 1.14 22.48
CA ARG A 103 -12.82 -0.24 22.98
C ARG A 103 -14.08 -0.56 23.77
N ARG A 104 -14.58 0.35 24.61
CA ARG A 104 -15.83 0.18 25.36
C ARG A 104 -17.03 0.08 24.42
N GLN A 105 -17.20 1.05 23.53
CA GLN A 105 -18.29 1.06 22.54
C GLN A 105 -18.29 -0.21 21.67
N ARG A 106 -17.11 -0.67 21.23
CA ARG A 106 -16.97 -1.91 20.45
C ARG A 106 -17.35 -3.15 21.26
N ARG A 107 -17.07 -3.20 22.56
CA ARG A 107 -17.50 -4.31 23.42
C ARG A 107 -19.02 -4.32 23.57
N THR A 108 -19.62 -3.16 23.80
CA THR A 108 -21.09 -3.01 23.86
C THR A 108 -21.75 -3.45 22.56
N LEU A 109 -21.28 -2.96 21.40
CA LEU A 109 -21.80 -3.36 20.08
C LEU A 109 -21.62 -4.85 19.77
N ARG A 110 -20.63 -5.51 20.38
CA ARG A 110 -20.37 -6.95 20.24
C ARG A 110 -21.00 -7.79 21.36
N GLY A 111 -21.75 -7.19 22.27
CA GLY A 111 -22.36 -7.87 23.42
C GLY A 111 -21.34 -8.46 24.41
N ARG A 112 -20.13 -7.89 24.53
CA ARG A 112 -19.03 -8.42 25.37
C ARG A 112 -18.83 -7.68 26.70
N ASP A 113 -19.88 -7.06 27.23
CA ASP A 113 -19.77 -6.24 28.44
C ASP A 113 -19.88 -7.06 29.75
N GLN A 114 -20.24 -8.36 29.67
CA GLN A 114 -20.45 -9.24 30.83
C GLN A 114 -19.36 -10.34 31.01
N GLN A 115 -18.19 -10.20 30.38
CA GLN A 115 -17.03 -11.11 30.56
C GLN A 115 -15.88 -10.42 31.27
#